data_AF-A0A2G1X372-F1
#
_entry.id   AF-A0A2G1X372-F1
#
_cell.length_a   1.000
_cell.length_b   1.000
_cell.length_c   1.000
_cell.angle_alpha   90.00
_cell.angle_beta   90.00
_cell.angle_gamma   90.00
#
_symmetry.space_group_name_H-M   'P 1'
#
loop_
_entity.id
_entity.type
_entity.pdbx_description
1 polymer ?
#
loop_
_entity_poly.entity_id
_entity_poly.type
_entity_poly.pdbx_seq_one_letter_code
_entity_poly.pdbx_strand_id
1 'polypeptide(L)'
;MSVNVRTTVGAFALVFLAVVAVAAVGGVVLDTAPPDTEPVADDHWQLDAVEPETVSEGGEIEMESSEPSNTIVVHLGSSTTGAGGGLPGLPIEDGDAPTEADIGTLGGARRGVTPLTAALIENGHEVRFYGGIGSGERLQSLLADADAFVTTAPGALSGPDADAVNSFVEAGGRTLVASDPGNAGALTDFGSPFGVYGDAGYVYDMEHNDAGYLSVLVQSPESTPLTEGVEQVVLRGAASVGSADDSAALTTAETS
;
A
#
# COMPACT_ATOMS: atom_id res chain seq x y z
N MET A 1 -58.01 -54.56 -35.62
CA MET A 1 -58.25 -53.19 -36.11
C MET A 1 -57.27 -52.95 -37.26
N SER A 2 -57.66 -53.26 -38.50
CA SER A 2 -56.79 -53.15 -39.67
C SER A 2 -56.70 -51.68 -40.07
N VAL A 3 -55.55 -51.06 -39.80
CA VAL A 3 -55.31 -49.68 -40.23
C VAL A 3 -55.19 -49.70 -41.76
N ASN A 4 -56.06 -48.95 -42.44
CA ASN A 4 -56.08 -48.87 -43.89
C ASN A 4 -54.83 -48.12 -44.37
N VAL A 5 -53.87 -48.85 -44.94
CA VAL A 5 -52.54 -48.34 -45.34
C VAL A 5 -52.65 -47.10 -46.24
N ARG A 6 -53.70 -47.01 -47.08
CA ARG A 6 -53.95 -45.81 -47.91
C ARG A 6 -54.27 -44.58 -47.08
N THR A 7 -55.00 -44.73 -45.98
CA THR A 7 -55.34 -43.63 -45.06
C THR A 7 -54.12 -43.21 -44.25
N THR A 8 -53.27 -44.15 -43.83
CA THR A 8 -52.04 -43.83 -43.08
C THR A 8 -51.00 -43.14 -43.97
N VAL A 9 -50.82 -43.61 -45.21
CA VAL A 9 -49.92 -42.97 -46.18
C VAL A 9 -50.45 -41.57 -46.57
N GLY A 10 -51.76 -41.42 -46.75
CA GLY A 10 -52.38 -40.11 -47.00
C GLY A 10 -52.18 -39.14 -45.84
N ALA A 11 -52.41 -39.59 -44.60
CA ALA A 11 -52.19 -38.77 -43.41
C ALA A 11 -50.70 -38.40 -43.23
N PHE A 12 -49.80 -39.35 -43.46
CA PHE A 12 -48.36 -39.10 -43.39
C PHE A 12 -47.90 -38.08 -44.43
N ALA A 13 -48.34 -38.21 -45.69
CA ALA A 13 -47.99 -37.27 -46.75
C ALA A 13 -48.52 -35.86 -46.46
N LEU A 14 -49.72 -35.75 -45.87
CA LEU A 14 -50.32 -34.47 -45.51
C LEU A 14 -49.57 -33.80 -44.36
N VAL A 15 -49.23 -34.55 -43.30
CA VAL A 15 -48.42 -34.05 -42.18
C VAL A 15 -47.02 -33.68 -42.67
N PHE A 16 -46.39 -34.50 -43.51
CA PHE A 16 -45.08 -34.22 -44.07
C PHE A 16 -45.10 -32.94 -44.92
N LEU A 17 -46.09 -32.76 -45.79
CA LEU A 17 -46.25 -31.53 -46.56
C LEU A 17 -46.54 -30.32 -45.67
N ALA A 18 -47.31 -30.47 -44.59
CA ALA A 18 -47.56 -29.39 -43.64
C ALA A 18 -46.26 -28.96 -42.92
N VAL A 19 -45.43 -29.92 -42.49
CA VAL A 19 -44.14 -29.63 -41.84
C VAL A 19 -43.16 -28.99 -42.81
N VAL A 20 -43.08 -29.50 -44.06
CA VAL A 20 -42.21 -28.93 -45.11
C VAL A 20 -42.68 -27.53 -45.52
N ALA A 21 -44.00 -27.29 -45.60
CA ALA A 21 -44.54 -25.96 -45.88
C ALA A 21 -44.25 -24.96 -44.75
N VAL A 22 -44.35 -25.38 -43.48
CA VAL A 22 -44.00 -24.53 -42.33
C VAL A 22 -42.50 -24.20 -42.33
N ALA A 23 -41.63 -25.17 -42.64
CA ALA A 23 -40.19 -24.93 -42.77
C ALA A 23 -39.84 -24.02 -43.97
N ALA A 24 -40.56 -24.13 -45.08
CA ALA A 24 -40.35 -23.27 -46.25
C ALA A 24 -40.83 -21.83 -46.03
N VAL A 25 -41.90 -21.61 -45.25
CA VAL A 25 -42.35 -20.26 -44.89
C VAL A 25 -41.45 -19.63 -43.82
N GLY A 26 -40.93 -20.43 -42.87
CA GLY A 26 -39.98 -19.96 -41.86
C GLY A 26 -38.58 -19.60 -42.42
N GLY A 27 -38.19 -20.21 -43.54
CA GLY A 27 -36.88 -19.97 -44.17
C GLY A 27 -36.80 -18.75 -45.11
N VAL A 28 -37.93 -18.14 -45.50
CA VAL A 28 -37.96 -17.03 -46.47
C VAL A 28 -38.08 -15.65 -45.79
N VAL A 29 -38.26 -15.60 -44.47
CA VAL A 29 -38.20 -14.36 -43.66
C VAL A 29 -37.02 -14.41 -42.68
N LEU A 30 -35.92 -15.01 -43.11
CA LEU A 30 -34.62 -14.81 -42.48
C LEU A 30 -33.89 -13.82 -43.37
N ASP A 31 -33.99 -12.54 -43.00
CA ASP A 31 -33.07 -11.54 -43.51
C ASP A 31 -31.66 -12.03 -43.20
N THR A 32 -30.90 -12.37 -44.24
CA THR A 32 -29.54 -12.89 -44.11
C THR A 32 -28.52 -11.76 -43.88
N ALA A 33 -28.98 -10.53 -43.73
CA ALA A 33 -28.18 -9.50 -43.10
C ALA A 33 -27.91 -9.93 -41.64
N PRO A 34 -26.65 -9.97 -41.19
CA PRO A 34 -26.38 -9.95 -39.76
C PRO A 34 -27.21 -8.80 -39.18
N PRO A 35 -27.89 -8.97 -38.02
CA PRO A 35 -28.52 -7.84 -37.37
C PRO A 35 -27.45 -6.75 -37.26
N ASP A 36 -27.79 -5.50 -37.60
CA ASP A 36 -26.95 -4.35 -37.28
C ASP A 36 -26.76 -4.38 -35.77
N THR A 37 -25.64 -4.97 -35.34
CA THR A 37 -25.18 -4.88 -33.97
C THR A 37 -24.81 -3.43 -33.80
N GLU A 38 -25.58 -2.71 -32.98
CA GLU A 38 -25.17 -1.43 -32.43
C GLU A 38 -23.68 -1.57 -32.08
N PRO A 39 -22.81 -0.70 -32.62
CA PRO A 39 -21.40 -0.76 -32.27
C PRO A 39 -21.34 -0.77 -30.74
N VAL A 40 -20.60 -1.73 -30.17
CA VAL A 40 -20.37 -1.77 -28.74
C VAL A 40 -19.94 -0.37 -28.33
N ALA A 41 -20.68 0.28 -27.42
CA ALA A 41 -20.30 1.59 -26.93
C ALA A 41 -18.86 1.47 -26.39
N ASP A 42 -17.92 2.08 -27.12
CA ASP A 42 -16.48 2.00 -26.85
C ASP A 42 -16.09 2.71 -25.53
N ASP A 43 -17.06 3.30 -24.83
CA ASP A 43 -16.89 4.01 -23.56
C ASP A 43 -16.19 3.13 -22.49
N HIS A 44 -16.33 1.81 -22.55
CA HIS A 44 -15.69 0.88 -21.60
C HIS A 44 -14.25 0.48 -21.96
N TRP A 45 -13.73 0.87 -23.13
CA TRP A 45 -12.39 0.52 -23.63
C TRP A 45 -11.45 1.72 -23.80
N GLN A 46 -11.90 2.92 -23.43
CA GLN A 46 -11.05 4.09 -23.37
C GLN A 46 -10.21 4.05 -22.09
N LEU A 47 -9.07 3.36 -22.13
CA LEU A 47 -8.11 3.34 -21.01
C LEU A 47 -7.77 4.75 -20.51
N ASP A 48 -7.73 5.73 -21.42
CA ASP A 48 -7.43 7.14 -21.12
C ASP A 48 -8.59 7.87 -20.39
N ALA A 49 -9.80 7.30 -20.37
CA ALA A 49 -10.95 7.85 -19.64
C ALA A 49 -11.15 7.24 -18.24
N VAL A 50 -10.27 6.29 -17.86
CA VAL A 50 -10.35 5.53 -16.59
C VAL A 50 -9.09 5.74 -15.75
N GLU A 51 -8.26 6.76 -16.03
CA GLU A 51 -7.21 7.11 -15.08
C GLU A 51 -7.88 7.60 -13.79
N PRO A 52 -7.75 6.86 -12.68
CA PRO A 52 -8.36 7.27 -11.42
C PRO A 52 -7.75 8.60 -11.00
N GLU A 53 -8.57 9.44 -10.38
CA GLU A 53 -8.04 10.63 -9.74
C GLU A 53 -7.02 10.20 -8.70
N THR A 54 -5.82 10.78 -8.79
CA THR A 54 -4.73 10.52 -7.86
C THR A 54 -4.30 11.80 -7.18
N VAL A 55 -3.88 11.69 -5.93
CA VAL A 55 -3.23 12.80 -5.25
C VAL A 55 -1.91 13.09 -5.96
N SER A 56 -1.67 14.37 -6.22
CA SER A 56 -0.42 14.83 -6.84
C SER A 56 0.80 14.31 -6.07
N GLU A 57 1.70 13.66 -6.78
CA GLU A 57 2.98 13.21 -6.22
C GLU A 57 4.09 14.20 -6.56
N GLY A 58 4.96 14.48 -5.58
CA GLY A 58 6.05 15.44 -5.70
C GLY A 58 5.77 16.76 -4.99
N GLY A 59 6.70 17.68 -5.10
CA GLY A 59 6.70 18.95 -4.38
C GLY A 59 8.10 19.33 -3.93
N GLU A 60 8.20 20.51 -3.36
CA GLU A 60 9.41 20.97 -2.67
C GLU A 60 9.26 20.66 -1.18
N ILE A 61 10.33 20.16 -0.56
CA ILE A 61 10.36 19.91 0.88
C ILE A 61 11.08 21.09 1.49
N GLU A 62 10.31 21.96 2.12
CA GLU A 62 10.83 23.07 2.91
C GLU A 62 10.59 22.77 4.39
N MET A 63 11.62 22.96 5.21
CA MET A 63 11.54 22.88 6.66
C MET A 63 12.33 24.04 7.24
N GLU A 64 11.74 24.77 8.18
CA GLU A 64 12.43 25.75 9.00
C GLU A 64 12.49 25.22 10.44
N SER A 65 13.71 24.97 10.92
CA SER A 65 13.94 24.53 12.30
C SER A 65 14.63 25.62 13.09
N SER A 66 14.11 25.92 14.28
CA SER A 66 14.78 26.75 15.29
C SER A 66 15.44 25.91 16.39
N GLU A 67 15.40 24.59 16.25
CA GLU A 67 16.01 23.66 17.19
C GLU A 67 17.55 23.72 17.09
N PRO A 68 18.26 23.49 18.20
CA PRO A 68 19.70 23.28 18.13
C PRO A 68 20.06 22.05 17.28
N SER A 69 21.32 21.98 16.82
CA SER A 69 21.85 20.78 16.18
C SER A 69 21.64 19.56 17.07
N ASN A 70 21.01 18.53 16.51
CA ASN A 70 20.72 17.26 17.17
C ASN A 70 21.42 16.15 16.38
N THR A 71 21.79 15.06 17.05
CA THR A 71 22.32 13.84 16.43
C THR A 71 21.22 12.80 16.30
N ILE A 72 20.89 12.40 15.07
CA ILE A 72 19.83 11.45 14.77
C ILE A 72 20.44 10.17 14.22
N VAL A 73 20.14 9.05 14.87
CA VAL A 73 20.53 7.71 14.39
C VAL A 73 19.39 7.12 13.57
N VAL A 74 19.63 6.87 12.29
CA VAL A 74 18.68 6.26 11.36
C VAL A 74 19.07 4.80 11.13
N HIS A 75 18.21 3.88 11.56
CA HIS A 75 18.37 2.46 11.31
C HIS A 75 17.97 2.14 9.86
N LEU A 76 18.98 1.70 9.10
CA LEU A 76 18.81 1.07 7.81
C LEU A 76 18.39 -0.37 8.09
N GLY A 77 17.13 -0.71 7.78
CA GLY A 77 16.69 -2.09 7.82
C GLY A 77 17.64 -3.00 7.06
N SER A 78 17.72 -4.28 7.45
CA SER A 78 18.50 -5.26 6.69
C SER A 78 18.06 -5.22 5.23
N SER A 79 19.00 -5.01 4.31
CA SER A 79 18.82 -4.96 2.85
C SER A 79 18.42 -6.32 2.25
N THR A 80 17.73 -7.16 3.02
CA THR A 80 17.06 -8.34 2.55
C THR A 80 15.70 -7.91 2.05
N THR A 81 15.63 -7.66 0.74
CA THR A 81 14.44 -7.83 -0.10
C THR A 81 13.30 -8.47 0.68
N GLY A 82 12.32 -7.67 1.07
CA GLY A 82 11.16 -8.16 1.82
C GLY A 82 10.53 -9.35 1.10
N ALA A 83 9.92 -10.25 1.88
CA ALA A 83 9.17 -11.41 1.40
C ALA A 83 7.84 -11.01 0.72
N GLY A 84 7.89 -9.97 -0.12
CA GLY A 84 6.82 -9.45 -0.96
C GLY A 84 7.39 -9.11 -2.34
N GLY A 85 7.67 -10.14 -3.15
CA GLY A 85 7.70 -10.01 -4.61
C GLY A 85 8.73 -9.07 -5.24
N GLY A 86 9.84 -8.75 -4.59
CA GLY A 86 10.99 -8.16 -5.29
C GLY A 86 11.54 -9.17 -6.30
N LEU A 87 11.54 -8.82 -7.60
CA LEU A 87 12.26 -9.60 -8.60
C LEU A 87 13.68 -9.83 -8.08
N PRO A 88 14.22 -11.06 -8.10
CA PRO A 88 15.59 -11.31 -7.69
C PRO A 88 16.48 -10.34 -8.45
N GLY A 89 17.27 -9.55 -7.71
CA GLY A 89 18.20 -8.57 -8.27
C GLY A 89 18.92 -9.22 -9.44
N LEU A 90 18.63 -8.74 -10.64
CA LEU A 90 19.35 -9.21 -11.81
C LEU A 90 20.81 -8.80 -11.61
N PRO A 91 21.80 -9.60 -12.07
CA PRO A 91 23.22 -9.39 -11.77
C PRO A 91 23.88 -8.10 -12.34
N ILE A 92 23.11 -7.05 -12.59
CA ILE A 92 23.52 -5.79 -13.22
C ILE A 92 23.38 -4.60 -12.25
N GLU A 93 22.93 -4.80 -11.00
CA GLU A 93 22.97 -3.71 -10.01
C GLU A 93 24.41 -3.55 -9.46
N ASP A 94 25.11 -2.53 -9.98
CA ASP A 94 26.42 -2.10 -9.50
C ASP A 94 26.38 -1.80 -8.00
N GLY A 95 27.24 -2.47 -7.23
CA GLY A 95 27.26 -2.47 -5.76
C GLY A 95 27.76 -1.18 -5.09
N ASP A 96 27.55 -0.02 -5.71
CA ASP A 96 27.96 1.30 -5.23
C ASP A 96 26.78 2.21 -4.85
N ALA A 97 25.54 1.72 -4.90
CA ALA A 97 24.37 2.46 -4.42
C ALA A 97 24.28 2.40 -2.88
N PRO A 98 24.10 3.54 -2.18
CA PRO A 98 23.92 3.55 -0.73
C PRO A 98 22.68 2.74 -0.36
N THR A 99 22.76 1.97 0.73
CA THR A 99 21.64 1.22 1.31
C THR A 99 20.50 2.18 1.67
N GLU A 100 19.45 2.23 0.86
CA GLU A 100 18.26 3.04 1.14
C GLU A 100 17.49 2.42 2.32
N ALA A 101 17.27 3.19 3.39
CA ALA A 101 16.29 2.82 4.41
C ALA A 101 14.90 2.94 3.79
N ASP A 102 14.27 1.81 3.53
CA ASP A 102 12.99 1.68 2.83
C ASP A 102 11.83 1.67 3.84
N ILE A 103 10.74 2.38 3.53
CA ILE A 103 9.41 2.11 4.10
C ILE A 103 8.70 1.24 3.06
N GLY A 104 8.41 -0.02 3.44
CA GLY A 104 7.99 -1.10 2.54
C GLY A 104 6.91 -0.76 1.50
N THR A 105 6.87 -1.59 0.46
CA THR A 105 6.02 -1.44 -0.73
C THR A 105 4.90 -2.48 -0.74
N LEU A 106 3.66 -1.99 -0.61
CA LEU A 106 2.52 -2.62 -1.27
C LEU A 106 1.73 -1.56 -2.04
N GLY A 107 2.14 -1.34 -3.30
CA GLY A 107 1.35 -0.61 -4.29
C GLY A 107 1.95 0.68 -4.86
N GLY A 108 3.24 0.99 -4.64
CA GLY A 108 3.87 2.22 -5.14
C GLY A 108 5.38 2.12 -5.37
N ALA A 109 5.97 3.21 -5.87
CA ALA A 109 7.43 3.33 -6.01
C ALA A 109 8.12 3.17 -4.65
N ARG A 110 9.34 2.58 -4.64
CA ARG A 110 10.21 2.50 -3.45
C ARG A 110 10.34 3.90 -2.83
N ARG A 111 10.07 4.04 -1.53
CA ARG A 111 10.17 5.34 -0.84
C ARG A 111 11.22 5.21 0.26
N GLY A 112 12.41 5.70 -0.03
CA GLY A 112 13.49 5.79 0.95
C GLY A 112 13.27 6.93 1.94
N VAL A 113 13.93 6.87 3.10
CA VAL A 113 14.01 7.98 4.07
C VAL A 113 14.92 9.14 3.60
N THR A 114 15.48 9.08 2.40
CA THR A 114 16.39 10.08 1.83
C THR A 114 15.84 11.51 1.90
N PRO A 115 14.55 11.78 1.57
CA PRO A 115 14.02 13.14 1.68
C PRO A 115 13.99 13.64 3.13
N LEU A 116 13.66 12.76 4.08
CA LEU A 116 13.68 13.08 5.51
C LEU A 116 15.11 13.39 5.98
N THR A 117 16.09 12.57 5.62
CA THR A 117 17.48 12.77 6.05
C THR A 117 18.11 13.99 5.39
N ALA A 118 17.78 14.29 4.13
CA ALA A 118 18.19 15.50 3.46
C ALA A 118 17.65 16.75 4.18
N ALA A 119 16.35 16.79 4.47
CA ALA A 119 15.73 17.91 5.18
C ALA A 119 16.36 18.14 6.58
N LEU A 120 16.66 17.05 7.31
CA LEU A 120 17.35 17.13 8.60
C LEU A 120 18.76 17.73 8.49
N ILE A 121 19.54 17.28 7.49
CA ILE A 121 20.92 17.77 7.27
C ILE A 121 20.90 19.24 6.83
N GLU A 122 19.99 19.62 5.94
CA GLU A 122 19.83 21.00 5.47
C GLU A 122 19.45 21.96 6.59
N ASN A 123 18.74 21.46 7.61
CA ASN A 123 18.40 22.19 8.84
C ASN A 123 19.49 22.12 9.93
N GLY A 124 20.68 21.62 9.62
CA GLY A 124 21.84 21.65 10.51
C GLY A 124 21.87 20.55 11.56
N HIS A 125 21.11 19.47 11.39
CA HIS A 125 21.21 18.28 12.24
C HIS A 125 22.26 17.29 11.70
N GLU A 126 22.82 16.47 12.59
CA GLU A 126 23.73 15.38 12.23
C GLU A 126 22.95 14.08 12.06
N VAL A 127 23.09 13.41 10.91
CA VAL A 127 22.44 12.12 10.64
C VAL A 127 23.48 11.01 10.58
N ARG A 128 23.33 9.99 11.43
CA ARG A 128 24.19 8.80 11.47
C ARG A 128 23.38 7.58 11.06
N PHE A 129 23.89 6.79 10.13
CA PHE A 129 23.21 5.57 9.66
C PHE A 129 23.69 4.33 10.40
N TYR A 130 22.77 3.46 10.80
CA TYR A 130 23.05 2.16 11.42
C TYR A 130 22.49 1.02 10.58
N GLY A 131 23.35 0.17 10.01
CA GLY A 131 22.96 -0.98 9.18
C GLY A 131 23.06 -2.34 9.88
N GLY A 132 22.98 -2.38 11.22
CA GLY A 132 23.14 -3.61 11.99
C GLY A 132 24.60 -4.01 12.25
N ILE A 133 24.80 -5.25 12.69
CA ILE A 133 26.09 -5.81 13.16
C ILE A 133 27.21 -5.70 12.10
N GLY A 134 26.86 -5.68 10.81
CA GLY A 134 27.82 -5.51 9.71
C GLY A 134 28.41 -4.10 9.58
N SER A 135 27.83 -3.09 10.25
CA SER A 135 28.25 -1.68 10.14
C SER A 135 29.55 -1.34 10.90
N GLY A 136 30.07 -2.25 11.73
CA GLY A 136 31.33 -2.09 12.46
C GLY A 136 31.23 -1.30 13.78
N GLU A 137 30.16 -0.52 13.98
CA GLU A 137 29.85 0.15 15.24
C GLU A 137 28.60 -0.47 15.90
N ARG A 138 28.53 -0.49 17.23
CA ARG A 138 27.37 -1.04 17.95
C ARG A 138 26.31 0.05 18.11
N LEU A 139 25.03 -0.29 17.92
CA LEU A 139 23.93 0.65 18.09
C LEU A 139 23.93 1.34 19.46
N GLN A 140 24.20 0.59 20.52
CA GLN A 140 24.31 1.15 21.88
C GLN A 140 25.33 2.30 21.97
N SER A 141 26.45 2.22 21.25
CA SER A 141 27.47 3.27 21.22
C SER A 141 27.00 4.47 20.41
N LEU A 142 26.30 4.24 19.29
CA LEU A 142 25.68 5.32 18.50
C LEU A 142 24.66 6.11 19.31
N LEU A 143 23.81 5.41 20.05
CA LEU A 143 22.71 5.99 20.83
C LEU A 143 23.19 6.75 22.07
N ALA A 144 24.40 6.49 22.57
CA ALA A 144 24.94 7.15 23.76
C ALA A 144 25.10 8.67 23.57
N ASP A 145 25.37 9.10 22.33
CA ASP A 145 25.54 10.51 21.95
C ASP A 145 24.39 11.01 21.06
N ALA A 146 23.33 10.21 20.88
CA ALA A 146 22.21 10.56 20.02
C ALA A 146 21.10 11.30 20.78
N ASP A 147 20.41 12.19 20.08
CA ASP A 147 19.23 12.89 20.57
C ASP A 147 17.93 12.22 20.11
N ALA A 148 18.00 11.46 19.00
CA ALA A 148 16.87 10.73 18.45
C ALA A 148 17.28 9.46 17.71
N PHE A 149 16.36 8.51 17.65
CA PHE A 149 16.46 7.28 16.86
C PHE A 149 15.27 7.15 15.90
N VAL A 150 15.52 6.70 14.67
CA VAL A 150 14.49 6.48 13.65
C VAL A 150 14.65 5.08 13.06
N THR A 151 13.56 4.33 12.94
CA THR A 151 13.53 3.04 12.22
C THR A 151 12.25 2.89 11.42
N THR A 152 12.37 2.29 10.24
CA THR A 152 11.24 1.92 9.36
C THR A 152 11.03 0.39 9.31
N ALA A 153 11.93 -0.35 9.93
CA ALA A 153 11.98 -1.80 9.89
C ALA A 153 12.32 -2.35 11.30
N PRO A 154 11.44 -2.18 12.30
CA PRO A 154 11.68 -2.65 13.66
C PRO A 154 11.99 -4.16 13.73
N GLY A 155 11.39 -4.97 12.84
CA GLY A 155 11.67 -6.41 12.75
C GLY A 155 13.07 -6.78 12.25
N ALA A 156 13.84 -5.83 11.72
CA ALA A 156 15.23 -6.06 11.32
C ALA A 156 16.23 -5.81 12.46
N LEU A 157 15.79 -5.25 13.59
CA LEU A 157 16.64 -5.07 14.76
C LEU A 157 16.95 -6.44 15.38
N SER A 158 18.21 -6.64 15.74
CA SER A 158 18.58 -7.79 16.58
C SER A 158 18.05 -7.60 18.01
N GLY A 159 17.92 -8.69 18.78
CA GLY A 159 17.54 -8.60 20.20
C GLY A 159 18.40 -7.58 20.98
N PRO A 160 19.75 -7.66 20.92
CA PRO A 160 20.62 -6.66 21.55
C PRO A 160 20.42 -5.23 21.05
N ASP A 161 20.06 -5.03 19.78
CA ASP A 161 19.78 -3.69 19.24
C ASP A 161 18.43 -3.16 19.75
N ALA A 162 17.40 -3.99 19.79
CA ALA A 162 16.11 -3.64 20.39
C ALA A 162 16.25 -3.29 21.88
N ASP A 163 17.04 -4.07 22.63
CA ASP A 163 17.36 -3.79 24.04
C ASP A 163 18.08 -2.44 24.22
N ALA A 164 18.99 -2.11 23.30
CA ALA A 164 19.71 -0.84 23.30
C ALA A 164 18.77 0.35 23.06
N VAL A 165 17.83 0.22 22.12
CA VAL A 165 16.81 1.25 21.88
C VAL A 165 15.86 1.38 23.06
N ASN A 166 15.46 0.27 23.70
CA ASN A 166 14.64 0.32 24.91
C ASN A 166 15.34 1.10 26.04
N SER A 167 16.62 0.81 26.27
CA SER A 167 17.42 1.54 27.25
C SER A 167 17.57 3.03 26.92
N PHE A 168 17.69 3.37 25.63
CA PHE A 168 17.73 4.75 25.16
C PHE A 168 16.43 5.50 25.45
N VAL A 169 15.27 4.89 25.19
CA VAL A 169 13.95 5.46 25.50
C VAL A 169 13.74 5.61 27.01
N GLU A 170 14.13 4.60 27.80
CA GLU A 170 14.10 4.67 29.28
C GLU A 170 14.96 5.82 29.83
N ALA A 171 16.04 6.17 29.14
CA ALA A 171 16.90 7.31 29.48
C ALA A 171 16.33 8.68 29.00
N GLY A 172 15.16 8.69 28.36
CA GLY A 172 14.51 9.90 27.84
C GLY A 172 14.82 10.21 26.37
N GLY A 173 15.45 9.28 25.66
CA GLY A 173 15.70 9.37 24.22
C GLY A 173 14.40 9.35 23.41
N ARG A 174 14.39 10.10 22.29
CA ARG A 174 13.22 10.21 21.41
C ARG A 174 13.31 9.21 20.27
N THR A 175 12.22 8.50 20.00
CA THR A 175 12.18 7.49 18.92
C THR A 175 11.03 7.74 17.96
N LEU A 176 11.28 7.56 16.67
CA LEU A 176 10.27 7.46 15.62
C LEU A 176 10.34 6.06 15.01
N VAL A 177 9.21 5.36 15.02
CA VAL A 177 9.10 4.00 14.53
C VAL A 177 8.00 3.96 13.48
N ALA A 178 8.37 3.56 12.27
CA ALA A 178 7.45 3.19 11.22
C ALA A 178 7.63 1.70 10.91
N SER A 179 6.60 1.08 10.35
CA SER A 179 6.64 -0.30 9.88
C SER A 179 5.70 -0.46 8.71
N ASP A 180 6.01 -1.39 7.81
CA ASP A 180 5.07 -1.84 6.79
C ASP A 180 3.81 -2.42 7.48
N PRO A 181 2.60 -2.12 6.99
CA PRO A 181 1.34 -2.66 7.54
C PRO A 181 1.30 -4.19 7.60
N GLY A 182 1.96 -4.89 6.66
CA GLY A 182 2.10 -6.34 6.69
C GLY A 182 3.03 -6.87 7.80
N ASN A 183 3.77 -6.00 8.48
CA ASN A 183 4.72 -6.33 9.56
C ASN A 183 4.23 -5.89 10.95
N ALA A 184 2.92 -5.76 11.16
CA ALA A 184 2.33 -5.37 12.46
C ALA A 184 2.84 -6.21 13.65
N GLY A 185 3.11 -7.50 13.46
CA GLY A 185 3.68 -8.35 14.51
C GLY A 185 5.07 -7.90 14.97
N ALA A 186 5.95 -7.52 14.04
CA ALA A 186 7.27 -7.02 14.37
C ALA A 186 7.21 -5.64 15.06
N LEU A 187 6.25 -4.80 14.67
CA LEU A 187 5.97 -3.56 15.38
C LEU A 187 5.51 -3.83 16.82
N THR A 188 4.62 -4.81 17.02
CA THR A 188 4.15 -5.20 18.37
C THR A 188 5.28 -5.75 19.23
N ASP A 189 6.11 -6.65 18.71
CA ASP A 189 7.24 -7.22 19.45
C ASP A 189 8.21 -6.14 19.91
N PHE A 190 8.49 -5.15 19.06
CA PHE A 190 9.35 -4.01 19.38
C PHE A 190 8.66 -2.97 20.28
N GLY A 191 7.38 -2.69 20.03
CA GLY A 191 6.63 -1.59 20.65
C GLY A 191 6.06 -1.91 22.02
N SER A 192 5.85 -3.20 22.33
CA SER A 192 5.20 -3.66 23.57
C SER A 192 5.84 -3.12 24.86
N PRO A 193 7.18 -3.03 25.00
CA PRO A 193 7.82 -2.40 26.17
C PRO A 193 7.41 -0.94 26.38
N PHE A 194 7.06 -0.24 25.29
CA PHE A 194 6.61 1.15 25.31
C PHE A 194 5.08 1.28 25.36
N GLY A 195 4.35 0.17 25.48
CA GLY A 195 2.89 0.13 25.45
C GLY A 195 2.30 0.37 24.07
N VAL A 196 3.05 0.16 22.98
CA VAL A 196 2.56 0.34 21.60
C VAL A 196 2.46 -1.02 20.90
N TYR A 197 1.40 -1.23 20.12
CA TYR A 197 1.24 -2.44 19.31
C TYR A 197 0.65 -2.13 17.94
N GLY A 198 0.99 -2.95 16.94
CA GLY A 198 0.36 -2.93 15.62
C GLY A 198 -0.78 -3.95 15.53
N ASP A 199 -1.89 -3.55 14.94
CA ASP A 199 -2.98 -4.45 14.58
C ASP A 199 -2.70 -5.07 13.21
N ALA A 200 -2.96 -6.38 13.10
CA ALA A 200 -2.89 -7.06 11.82
C ALA A 200 -4.04 -6.59 10.91
N GLY A 201 -3.72 -6.24 9.67
CA GLY A 201 -4.70 -5.84 8.67
C GLY A 201 -4.29 -4.55 7.96
N TYR A 202 -5.18 -4.07 7.09
CA TYR A 202 -5.01 -2.82 6.37
C TYR A 202 -6.17 -1.90 6.69
N VAL A 203 -5.88 -0.62 6.82
CA VAL A 203 -6.86 0.45 6.86
C VAL A 203 -7.20 0.81 5.42
N TYR A 204 -8.49 0.95 5.14
CA TYR A 204 -9.00 1.38 3.86
C TYR A 204 -9.76 2.69 4.04
N ASP A 205 -9.47 3.68 3.21
CA ASP A 205 -10.33 4.85 3.06
C ASP A 205 -11.44 4.46 2.07
N MET A 206 -12.68 4.38 2.53
CA MET A 206 -13.83 4.01 1.68
C MET A 206 -14.51 5.24 1.06
N GLU A 207 -14.12 6.44 1.47
CA GLU A 207 -14.68 7.70 1.00
C GLU A 207 -13.85 8.26 -0.17
N HIS A 208 -12.52 8.23 -0.06
CA HIS A 208 -11.62 8.69 -1.11
C HIS A 208 -10.90 7.52 -1.79
N ASN A 209 -10.95 7.48 -3.12
CA ASN A 209 -10.30 6.48 -3.95
C ASN A 209 -9.15 7.14 -4.73
N ASP A 210 -7.94 7.14 -4.16
CA ASP A 210 -6.74 7.71 -4.77
C ASP A 210 -5.99 6.62 -5.55
N ALA A 211 -6.52 6.28 -6.74
CA ALA A 211 -6.21 5.05 -7.50
C ALA A 211 -6.43 3.72 -6.76
N GLY A 212 -6.92 3.77 -5.52
CA GLY A 212 -7.23 2.62 -4.69
C GLY A 212 -7.61 3.06 -3.28
N TYR A 213 -8.44 2.26 -2.61
CA TYR A 213 -8.90 2.51 -1.24
C TYR A 213 -7.83 2.24 -0.16
N LEU A 214 -6.62 1.81 -0.55
CA LEU A 214 -5.51 1.55 0.37
C LEU A 214 -4.74 2.82 0.75
N SER A 215 -4.90 3.89 -0.02
CA SER A 215 -4.33 5.20 0.31
C SER A 215 -5.25 5.88 1.31
N VAL A 216 -4.77 6.14 2.52
CA VAL A 216 -5.56 6.82 3.56
C VAL A 216 -5.20 8.29 3.56
N LEU A 217 -6.19 9.15 3.28
CA LEU A 217 -6.04 10.60 3.27
C LEU A 217 -6.51 11.13 4.62
N VAL A 218 -5.59 11.71 5.39
CA VAL A 218 -5.86 12.23 6.73
C VAL A 218 -5.74 13.74 6.70
N GLN A 219 -6.81 14.43 7.09
CA GLN A 219 -6.78 15.85 7.39
C GLN A 219 -6.82 16.00 8.91
N SER A 220 -6.02 16.92 9.45
CA SER A 220 -6.08 17.17 10.88
C SER A 220 -7.40 17.88 11.22
N PRO A 221 -8.20 17.39 12.17
CA PRO A 221 -9.44 18.05 12.55
C PRO A 221 -9.18 19.39 13.26
N GLU A 222 -7.98 19.57 13.83
CA GLU A 222 -7.57 20.78 14.54
C GLU A 222 -6.08 21.09 14.27
N SER A 223 -5.74 22.37 14.12
CA SER A 223 -4.34 22.77 14.03
C SER A 223 -3.67 22.66 15.39
N THR A 224 -2.72 21.74 15.50
CA THR A 224 -1.84 21.55 16.65
C THR A 224 -0.41 21.93 16.26
N PRO A 225 0.53 22.14 17.19
CA PRO A 225 1.93 22.33 16.83
C PRO A 225 2.54 21.20 15.97
N LEU A 226 1.95 19.98 15.99
CA LEU A 226 2.38 18.85 15.16
C LEU A 226 1.73 18.83 13.76
N THR A 227 0.63 19.55 13.58
CA THR A 227 -0.14 19.59 12.32
C THR A 227 -0.19 20.99 11.71
N GLU A 228 0.53 21.95 12.30
CA GLU A 228 0.66 23.30 11.79
C GLU A 228 1.33 23.27 10.41
N GLY A 229 0.72 23.92 9.43
CA GLY A 229 1.17 23.91 8.03
C GLY A 229 0.90 22.61 7.28
N VAL A 230 0.33 21.58 7.93
CA VAL A 230 -0.02 20.31 7.29
C VAL A 230 -1.50 20.32 6.91
N GLU A 231 -1.78 20.51 5.63
CA GLU A 231 -3.15 20.46 5.11
C GLU A 231 -3.70 19.04 5.05
N GLN A 232 -2.86 18.09 4.62
CA GLN A 232 -3.23 16.69 4.43
C GLN A 232 -2.01 15.78 4.54
N VAL A 233 -2.22 14.59 5.09
CA VAL A 233 -1.26 13.49 5.11
C VAL A 233 -1.81 12.36 4.25
N VAL A 234 -0.96 11.79 3.40
CA VAL A 234 -1.31 10.62 2.58
C VAL A 234 -0.48 9.43 3.01
N LEU A 235 -1.16 8.41 3.56
CA LEU A 235 -0.53 7.16 3.96
C LEU A 235 -0.80 6.10 2.87
N ARG A 236 0.25 5.72 2.15
CA ARG A 236 0.18 4.72 1.07
C ARG A 236 0.20 3.32 1.67
N GLY A 237 -0.97 2.85 2.10
CA GLY A 237 -1.10 1.66 2.93
C GLY A 237 -0.82 1.98 4.40
N ALA A 238 -1.74 1.58 5.27
CA ALA A 238 -1.62 1.77 6.70
C ALA A 238 -2.21 0.58 7.44
N ALA A 239 -1.72 0.32 8.64
CA ALA A 239 -2.31 -0.59 9.62
C ALA A 239 -2.67 0.21 10.87
N SER A 240 -3.64 -0.27 11.63
CA SER A 240 -3.99 0.33 12.92
C SER A 240 -2.84 0.15 13.91
N VAL A 241 -2.61 1.17 14.73
CA VAL A 241 -1.65 1.16 15.83
C VAL A 241 -2.40 1.48 17.09
N GLY A 242 -2.27 0.61 18.08
CA GLY A 242 -2.88 0.76 19.39
C GLY A 242 -1.87 1.13 20.48
N SER A 243 -2.41 1.65 21.58
CA SER A 243 -1.68 1.91 22.82
C SER A 243 -2.31 1.13 23.97
N ALA A 244 -1.48 0.62 24.88
CA ALA A 244 -1.90 -0.11 26.07
C ALA A 244 -2.71 0.75 27.05
N ASP A 245 -2.57 2.08 26.99
CA ASP A 245 -3.31 3.04 27.81
C ASP A 245 -4.69 3.40 27.22
N ASP A 246 -5.15 2.68 26.18
CA ASP A 246 -6.40 2.94 25.43
C ASP A 246 -6.53 4.36 24.84
N SER A 247 -5.42 5.09 24.82
CA SER A 247 -5.32 6.38 24.14
C SER A 247 -5.20 6.10 22.64
N ALA A 248 -6.33 6.18 21.93
CA ALA A 248 -6.32 6.10 20.48
C ALA A 248 -5.43 7.23 19.93
N ALA A 249 -4.27 6.87 19.37
CA ALA A 249 -3.34 7.84 18.78
C ALA A 249 -3.91 8.45 17.49
N LEU A 250 -4.68 7.65 16.76
CA LEU A 250 -5.45 8.04 15.57
C LEU A 250 -6.82 7.36 15.65
N THR A 251 -7.89 8.14 15.53
CA THR A 251 -9.27 7.62 15.49
C THR A 251 -9.83 7.75 14.09
N THR A 252 -10.40 6.69 13.55
CA THR A 252 -11.23 6.80 12.35
C THR A 252 -12.46 7.64 12.67
N ALA A 253 -12.73 8.67 11.87
CA ALA A 253 -14.02 9.34 11.94
C ALA A 253 -15.07 8.34 11.45
N GLU A 254 -16.04 7.99 12.30
CA GLU A 254 -17.17 7.17 11.89
C GLU A 254 -17.94 7.91 10.78
N THR A 255 -18.17 7.24 9.66
CA THR A 255 -19.06 7.75 8.61
C THR A 255 -20.47 7.89 9.20
N SER A 256 -21.05 9.10 9.10
CA SER A 256 -22.42 9.40 9.54
C SER A 256 -23.49 8.77 8.65
#